data_AF-A0A140PTI8-F1
#
_entry.id   AF-A0A140PTI8-F1
#
_cell.length_a   1.000
_cell.length_b   1.000
_cell.length_c   1.000
_cell.angle_alpha   90.00
_cell.angle_beta   90.00
_cell.angle_gamma   90.00
#
_symmetry.space_group_name_H-M   'P 1'
#
loop_
_entity.id
_entity.type
_entity.pdbx_description
1 polymer ?
#
loop_
_entity_poly.entity_id
_entity_poly.type
_entity_poly.pdbx_seq_one_letter_code
_entity_poly.pdbx_strand_id
1 'polypeptide(L)'
;MEDINAILKKAQSGDSEAINLILKEYSKLLSFNAQKYYLIGAEKEDLVQEGILGLLKAIKFYDETKSSFSSFAFLCIRREMISAIRKANTQKNMVLNEALKTNAILEDSANFD
;
A
#
# COMPACT_ATOMS: atom_id res chain seq x y z
N MET A 1 0.03 -21.23 -23.27
CA MET A 1 0.01 -20.20 -22.22
C MET A 1 1.32 -20.35 -21.47
N GLU A 2 2.16 -19.32 -21.41
CA GLU A 2 3.44 -19.39 -20.67
C GLU A 2 3.16 -19.76 -19.21
N ASP A 3 4.03 -20.60 -18.63
CA ASP A 3 3.95 -20.96 -17.21
C ASP A 3 4.17 -19.70 -16.35
N ILE A 4 3.23 -19.42 -15.43
CA ILE A 4 3.30 -18.28 -14.50
C ILE A 4 4.62 -18.27 -13.72
N ASN A 5 5.19 -19.45 -13.42
CA ASN A 5 6.46 -19.57 -12.72
C ASN A 5 7.65 -19.12 -13.60
N ALA A 6 7.58 -19.36 -14.91
CA ALA A 6 8.60 -18.88 -15.84
C ALA A 6 8.56 -17.35 -15.96
N ILE A 7 7.36 -16.76 -16.01
CA ILE A 7 7.17 -15.30 -16.01
C ILE A 7 7.68 -14.71 -14.69
N LEU A 8 7.39 -15.35 -13.55
CA LEU A 8 7.87 -14.92 -12.24
C LEU A 8 9.40 -14.91 -12.15
N LYS A 9 10.08 -15.95 -12.65
CA LYS A 9 11.55 -15.99 -12.65
C LYS A 9 12.16 -14.88 -13.52
N LYS A 10 11.58 -14.59 -14.68
CA LYS A 10 11.97 -13.42 -15.50
C LYS A 10 11.76 -12.11 -14.73
N ALA A 11 10.58 -11.92 -14.14
CA ALA A 11 10.26 -10.73 -13.37
C ALA A 11 11.20 -10.53 -12.16
N GLN A 12 11.58 -11.60 -11.47
CA GLN A 12 12.56 -11.59 -10.37
C GLN A 12 13.96 -11.17 -10.83
N SER A 13 14.33 -11.47 -12.08
CA SER A 13 15.59 -11.00 -12.68
C SER A 13 15.55 -9.55 -13.16
N GLY A 14 14.41 -8.86 -13.02
CA GLY A 14 14.23 -7.46 -13.41
C GLY A 14 13.69 -7.25 -14.83
N ASP A 15 13.21 -8.31 -15.49
CA ASP A 15 12.54 -8.20 -16.78
C ASP A 15 11.25 -7.35 -16.64
N SER A 16 11.26 -6.17 -17.25
CA SER A 16 10.18 -5.19 -17.13
C SER A 16 8.90 -5.65 -17.81
N GLU A 17 8.99 -6.42 -18.90
CA GLU A 17 7.82 -6.95 -19.59
C GLU A 17 7.13 -8.02 -18.74
N ALA A 18 7.90 -8.93 -18.15
CA ALA A 18 7.39 -9.92 -17.23
C ALA A 18 6.75 -9.29 -15.98
N ILE A 19 7.35 -8.22 -15.43
CA ILE A 19 6.75 -7.45 -14.33
C ILE A 19 5.42 -6.85 -14.79
N ASN A 20 5.38 -6.19 -15.95
CA ASN A 20 4.15 -5.57 -16.48
C ASN A 20 3.03 -6.58 -16.71
N LEU A 21 3.35 -7.78 -17.20
CA LEU A 21 2.39 -8.88 -17.35
C LEU A 21 1.77 -9.27 -16.00
N ILE A 22 2.59 -9.41 -14.95
CA ILE A 22 2.10 -9.73 -13.60
C ILE A 22 1.26 -8.57 -13.04
N LEU A 23 1.70 -7.33 -13.18
CA LEU A 23 0.93 -6.16 -12.74
C LEU A 23 -0.46 -6.12 -13.39
N LYS A 24 -0.52 -6.38 -14.70
CA LYS A 24 -1.77 -6.43 -15.46
C LYS A 24 -2.70 -7.54 -14.95
N GLU A 25 -2.17 -8.73 -14.71
CA GLU A 25 -2.93 -9.87 -14.19
C GLU A 25 -3.55 -9.57 -12.82
N TYR A 26 -2.82 -8.88 -11.94
CA TYR A 26 -3.26 -8.57 -10.59
C TYR A 26 -4.01 -7.22 -10.45
N SER A 27 -4.18 -6.47 -11.54
CA SER A 27 -4.83 -5.14 -11.55
C SER A 27 -6.24 -5.13 -10.92
N LYS A 28 -7.04 -6.17 -11.18
CA LYS A 28 -8.38 -6.33 -10.58
C LYS A 28 -8.30 -6.56 -9.07
N LEU A 29 -7.34 -7.37 -8.61
CA LEU A 29 -7.13 -7.63 -7.18
C LEU A 29 -6.69 -6.36 -6.45
N LEU A 30 -5.78 -5.60 -7.04
CA LEU A 30 -5.34 -4.29 -6.53
C LEU A 30 -6.54 -3.34 -6.38
N SER A 31 -7.33 -3.18 -7.46
CA SER A 31 -8.51 -2.31 -7.47
C SER A 31 -9.55 -2.72 -6.43
N PHE A 32 -9.83 -4.02 -6.32
CA PHE A 32 -10.80 -4.57 -5.37
C PHE A 32 -10.38 -4.35 -3.91
N ASN A 33 -9.11 -4.58 -3.59
CA ASN A 33 -8.62 -4.35 -2.23
C ASN A 33 -8.60 -2.87 -1.87
N ALA A 34 -8.17 -1.99 -2.79
CA ALA A 34 -8.19 -0.54 -2.56
C ALA A 34 -9.61 -0.02 -2.27
N GLN A 35 -10.63 -0.53 -2.97
CA GLN A 35 -12.03 -0.17 -2.72
C GLN A 35 -12.52 -0.54 -1.31
N LYS A 36 -12.11 -1.70 -0.78
CA LYS A 36 -12.51 -2.14 0.57
C LYS A 36 -11.99 -1.25 1.68
N TYR A 37 -10.85 -0.60 1.44
CA TYR A 37 -10.17 0.22 2.42
C TYR A 37 -10.34 1.71 2.17
N TYR A 38 -11.29 2.10 1.33
CA TYR A 38 -11.59 3.50 1.07
C TYR A 38 -11.89 4.23 2.39
N LEU A 39 -10.92 5.00 2.86
CA LEU A 39 -11.13 5.98 3.91
C LEU A 39 -11.68 7.25 3.28
N ILE A 40 -12.71 7.82 3.90
CA ILE A 40 -13.23 9.13 3.55
C ILE A 40 -12.06 10.14 3.63
N GLY A 41 -11.64 10.65 2.47
CA GLY A 41 -10.53 11.60 2.33
C GLY A 41 -9.16 11.01 1.94
N ALA A 42 -9.05 9.70 1.67
CA ALA A 42 -7.85 9.12 1.05
C ALA A 42 -8.08 8.87 -0.45
N GLU A 43 -7.09 9.22 -1.27
CA GLU A 43 -7.14 8.94 -2.71
C GLU A 43 -7.01 7.43 -2.94
N LYS A 44 -7.96 6.87 -3.69
CA LYS A 44 -7.98 5.43 -3.98
C LYS A 44 -6.73 5.03 -4.76
N GLU A 45 -6.27 5.93 -5.61
CA GLU A 45 -5.09 5.83 -6.44
C GLU A 45 -3.83 5.63 -5.59
N ASP A 46 -3.70 6.34 -4.46
CA ASP A 46 -2.58 6.17 -3.53
C ASP A 46 -2.56 4.76 -2.92
N LEU A 47 -3.73 4.24 -2.51
CA LEU A 47 -3.83 2.87 -2.01
C LEU A 47 -3.48 1.84 -3.09
N VAL A 48 -3.85 2.09 -4.34
CA VAL A 48 -3.44 1.23 -5.46
C VAL A 48 -1.92 1.24 -5.63
N GLN A 49 -1.26 2.39 -5.51
CA GLN A 49 0.21 2.46 -5.58
C GLN A 49 0.89 1.68 -4.46
N GLU A 50 0.39 1.79 -3.23
CA GLU A 50 0.89 1.00 -2.09
C GLU A 50 0.65 -0.50 -2.31
N GLY A 51 -0.48 -0.86 -2.90
CA GLY A 51 -0.75 -2.21 -3.37
C GLY A 51 0.26 -2.71 -4.40
N ILE A 52 0.59 -1.88 -5.39
CA ILE A 52 1.59 -2.18 -6.42
C ILE A 52 2.96 -2.41 -5.77
N LEU A 53 3.36 -1.58 -4.81
CA LEU A 53 4.59 -1.79 -4.03
C LEU A 53 4.58 -3.15 -3.31
N GLY A 54 3.45 -3.54 -2.75
CA GLY A 54 3.24 -4.88 -2.17
C GLY A 54 3.41 -6.00 -3.18
N LEU A 55 2.85 -5.86 -4.37
CA LEU A 55 2.99 -6.85 -5.44
C LEU A 55 4.43 -6.94 -5.96
N LEU A 56 5.14 -5.83 -6.11
CA LEU A 56 6.56 -5.83 -6.48
C LEU A 56 7.44 -6.53 -5.42
N LYS A 57 7.13 -6.32 -4.14
CA LYS A 57 7.75 -7.07 -3.04
C LYS A 57 7.43 -8.56 -3.15
N ALA A 58 6.19 -8.93 -3.47
CA ALA A 58 5.80 -10.31 -3.66
C ALA A 58 6.59 -10.97 -4.81
N ILE A 59 6.71 -10.31 -5.96
CA ILE A 59 7.54 -10.78 -7.09
C ILE A 59 8.97 -11.04 -6.60
N LYS A 60 9.60 -10.03 -5.98
CA LYS A 60 11.00 -10.09 -5.56
C LYS A 60 11.29 -11.20 -4.55
N PHE A 61 10.39 -11.46 -3.61
CA PHE A 61 10.64 -12.35 -2.47
C PHE A 61 9.88 -13.68 -2.53
N TYR A 62 9.16 -13.95 -3.63
CA TYR A 62 8.41 -15.20 -3.77
C TYR A 62 9.32 -16.42 -3.77
N ASP A 63 8.89 -17.44 -3.03
CA ASP A 63 9.51 -18.74 -2.89
C ASP A 63 8.43 -19.81 -3.12
N GLU A 64 8.58 -20.53 -4.23
CA GLU A 64 7.62 -21.55 -4.69
C GLU A 64 7.48 -22.74 -3.73
N THR A 65 8.44 -22.93 -2.81
CA THR A 65 8.40 -24.02 -1.82
C THR A 65 7.48 -23.72 -0.63
N LYS A 66 7.10 -22.46 -0.43
CA LYS A 66 6.37 -22.02 0.78
C LYS A 66 4.88 -21.83 0.58
N SER A 67 4.45 -21.37 -0.60
CA SER A 67 3.05 -21.06 -0.88
C SER A 67 2.82 -20.83 -2.38
N SER A 68 1.56 -20.73 -2.81
CA SER A 68 1.25 -20.20 -4.15
C SER A 68 1.58 -18.72 -4.25
N PHE A 69 2.02 -18.27 -5.42
CA PHE A 69 2.29 -16.85 -5.67
C PHE A 69 1.07 -15.98 -5.39
N SER A 70 -0.12 -16.42 -5.79
CA SER A 70 -1.37 -15.69 -5.58
C SER A 70 -1.65 -15.42 -4.10
N SER A 71 -1.41 -16.41 -3.23
CA SER A 71 -1.58 -16.25 -1.78
C SER A 71 -0.55 -15.26 -1.20
N PHE A 72 0.70 -15.37 -1.63
CA PHE A 72 1.77 -14.49 -1.15
C PHE A 72 1.59 -13.05 -1.63
N ALA A 73 1.24 -12.87 -2.90
CA ALA A 73 0.91 -11.57 -3.49
C ALA A 73 -0.25 -10.90 -2.77
N PHE A 74 -1.34 -11.62 -2.50
CA PHE A 74 -2.47 -11.09 -1.73
C PHE A 74 -2.04 -10.61 -0.34
N LEU A 75 -1.21 -11.38 0.36
CA LEU A 75 -0.68 -11.00 1.68
C LEU A 75 0.11 -9.69 1.61
N CYS A 76 1.06 -9.58 0.67
CA CYS A 76 1.90 -8.40 0.53
C CYS A 76 1.09 -7.17 0.12
N ILE A 77 0.21 -7.28 -0.89
CA ILE A 77 -0.67 -6.19 -1.34
C ILE A 77 -1.46 -5.63 -0.15
N ARG A 78 -2.14 -6.52 0.59
CA ARG A 78 -2.99 -6.11 1.71
C ARG A 78 -2.18 -5.48 2.84
N ARG A 79 -0.97 -5.99 3.09
CA ARG A 79 -0.08 -5.47 4.14
C ARG A 79 0.34 -4.03 3.87
N GLU A 80 0.79 -3.73 2.65
CA GLU A 80 1.24 -2.38 2.29
C GLU A 80 0.08 -1.39 2.33
N MET A 81 -1.08 -1.74 1.77
CA MET A 81 -2.29 -0.89 1.84
C MET A 81 -2.69 -0.56 3.30
N ILE A 82 -2.75 -1.56 4.18
CA ILE A 82 -3.10 -1.35 5.59
C ILE A 82 -2.04 -0.51 6.31
N SER A 83 -0.76 -0.72 5.98
CA SER A 83 0.34 0.06 6.54
C SER A 83 0.23 1.53 6.16
N ALA A 84 -0.04 1.83 4.89
CA ALA A 84 -0.23 3.19 4.39
C ALA A 84 -1.40 3.90 5.08
N ILE A 85 -2.52 3.20 5.26
CA ILE A 85 -3.69 3.71 6.00
C ILE A 85 -3.34 4.06 7.44
N ARG A 86 -2.64 3.17 8.15
CA ARG A 86 -2.23 3.42 9.53
C ARG A 86 -1.29 4.63 9.63
N LYS A 87 -0.38 4.77 8.66
CA LYS A 87 0.53 5.91 8.58
C LYS A 87 -0.24 7.22 8.37
N ALA A 88 -1.17 7.26 7.42
CA ALA A 88 -2.00 8.43 7.14
C ALA A 88 -2.84 8.84 8.36
N ASN A 89 -3.48 7.88 9.04
CA ASN A 89 -4.24 8.15 10.25
C ASN A 89 -3.36 8.66 11.40
N THR A 90 -2.16 8.10 11.57
CA THR A 90 -1.20 8.55 12.58
C THR A 90 -0.78 9.99 12.32
N GLN A 91 -0.44 10.33 11.07
CA GLN A 91 -0.07 11.68 10.68
C GLN A 91 -1.22 12.68 10.92
N LYS A 92 -2.46 12.31 10.56
CA LYS A 92 -3.64 13.15 10.82
C LYS A 92 -3.83 13.42 12.32
N ASN A 93 -3.68 12.40 13.16
CA ASN A 93 -3.80 12.55 14.62
C ASN A 93 -2.69 13.45 15.20
N MET A 94 -1.46 13.35 14.68
CA MET A 94 -0.36 14.23 15.10
C MET A 94 -0.68 15.70 14.76
N VAL A 95 -1.10 15.98 13.52
CA VAL A 95 -1.43 17.35 13.08
C VAL A 95 -2.58 17.93 13.90
N LEU A 96 -3.64 17.16 14.14
CA LEU A 96 -4.76 17.61 14.98
C LEU A 96 -4.30 17.96 16.41
N ASN A 97 -3.49 17.10 17.01
CA ASN A 97 -2.99 17.31 18.36
C ASN A 97 -2.06 18.53 18.46
N GLU A 98 -1.25 18.80 17.43
CA GLU A 98 -0.44 20.01 17.37
C GLU A 98 -1.29 21.27 17.25
N ALA A 99 -2.31 21.26 16.38
CA ALA A 99 -3.21 22.40 16.23
C ALA A 99 -3.95 22.75 17.54
N LEU A 100 -4.43 21.73 18.27
CA LEU A 100 -5.08 21.93 19.57
C LEU A 100 -4.13 22.52 20.62
N LYS A 101 -2.87 22.07 20.65
CA LYS A 101 -1.85 22.63 21.55
C LYS A 101 -1.56 24.09 21.23
N THR A 102 -1.40 24.42 19.95
CA THR A 102 -1.14 25.80 19.52
C THR A 102 -2.30 26.73 19.89
N ASN A 103 -3.55 26.29 19.69
CA ASN A 103 -4.72 27.08 20.10
C ASN A 103 -4.78 27.30 21.60
N ALA A 104 -4.52 26.27 22.41
CA ALA A 104 -4.47 26.41 23.87
C ALA A 104 -3.40 27.43 24.31
N ILE A 105 -2.22 27.42 23.68
CA ILE A 105 -1.15 28.40 23.96
C ILE A 105 -1.60 29.83 23.62
N LEU A 106 -2.30 30.02 22.49
CA LEU A 106 -2.79 31.32 22.06
C LEU A 106 -3.87 31.86 23.01
N GLU A 107 -4.82 31.02 23.42
CA GLU A 107 -5.86 31.38 24.40
C GLU A 107 -5.27 31.73 25.77
N ASP A 108 -4.28 30.97 26.25
CA ASP A 108 -3.57 31.27 27.50
C ASP A 108 -2.81 32.61 27.41
N SER A 109 -2.19 32.92 26.26
CA SER A 109 -1.48 34.19 26.05
C SER A 109 -2.40 35.41 25.95
N ALA A 110 -3.62 35.23 25.45
CA ALA A 110 -4.60 36.31 25.30
C ALA A 110 -5.33 36.67 26.61
N ASN A 111 -5.27 35.81 27.64
CA ASN A 111 -5.87 36.05 28.95
C ASN A 111 -4.91 36.73 29.96
N PHE A 112 -3.70 37.10 29.52
CA PHE A 112 -2.68 37.77 30.34
C PHE A 112 -2.43 39.25 29.96
N ASP A 113 -3.16 39.79 28.98
CA ASP A 113 -3.26 41.22 28.64
C ASP A 113 -4.56 41.84 29.19
#